data_AF-A0A941P4D1-F1
#
_entry.id   AF-A0A941P4D1-F1
#
_cell.length_a   1.000
_cell.length_b   1.000
_cell.length_c   1.000
_cell.angle_alpha   90.00
_cell.angle_beta   90.00
_cell.angle_gamma   90.00
#
_symmetry.space_group_name_H-M   'P 1'
#
loop_
_entity.id
_entity.type
_entity.pdbx_description
1 polymer ?
#
loop_
_entity_poly.entity_id
_entity_poly.type
_entity_poly.pdbx_seq_one_letter_code
_entity_poly.pdbx_strand_id
1 'polypeptide(L)'
;MLTEDGKHLYVSYDEYHSLIEKLALKVHQSHWAFDTILCLARGGMRPGDVLSRIFAKPLAIMSTSSYRAEAGTVQGHLDIAHYITTPKGEIAGRVLLVDDLADTGHTLRAVV
;
A
#
# COMPACT_ATOMS: atom_id res chain seq x y z
N MET A 1 4.42 -5.19 -19.60
CA MET A 1 4.03 -4.96 -21.01
C MET A 1 2.78 -4.09 -21.07
N LEU A 2 2.87 -2.93 -21.72
CA LEU A 2 1.70 -2.08 -22.00
C LEU A 2 0.95 -2.66 -23.20
N THR A 3 -0.38 -2.67 -23.15
CA THR A 3 -1.21 -3.05 -24.31
C THR A 3 -1.02 -2.10 -25.47
N GLU A 4 -1.28 -2.56 -26.70
CA GLU A 4 -1.15 -1.74 -27.92
C GLU A 4 -2.04 -0.49 -27.88
N ASP A 5 -3.18 -0.55 -27.20
CA ASP A 5 -4.08 0.59 -27.00
C ASP A 5 -3.68 1.52 -25.84
N GLY A 6 -2.59 1.19 -25.12
CA GLY A 6 -2.05 1.99 -24.02
C GLY A 6 -2.88 1.96 -22.73
N LYS A 7 -3.94 1.17 -22.64
CA LYS A 7 -4.90 1.22 -21.52
C LYS A 7 -4.53 0.33 -20.34
N HIS A 8 -3.77 -0.74 -20.58
CA HIS A 8 -3.47 -1.73 -19.56
C HIS A 8 -1.98 -1.99 -19.48
N LEU A 9 -1.42 -1.89 -18.28
CA LEU A 9 -0.07 -2.29 -17.97
C LEU A 9 -0.09 -3.66 -17.28
N TYR A 10 0.40 -4.68 -17.98
CA TYR A 10 0.66 -5.99 -17.36
C TYR A 10 2.03 -5.99 -16.71
N VAL A 11 2.08 -6.31 -15.43
CA VAL A 11 3.32 -6.40 -14.65
C VAL A 11 3.52 -7.86 -14.28
N SER A 12 4.68 -8.42 -14.61
CA SER A 12 5.01 -9.79 -14.20
C SER A 12 5.26 -9.86 -12.70
N TYR A 13 5.21 -11.06 -12.12
CA TYR A 13 5.55 -11.24 -10.71
C TYR A 13 6.98 -10.75 -10.39
N ASP A 14 7.94 -11.09 -11.24
CA ASP A 14 9.35 -10.71 -11.05
C ASP A 14 9.54 -9.20 -11.15
N GLU A 15 8.86 -8.54 -12.09
CA GLU A 15 8.85 -7.07 -12.19
C GLU A 15 8.25 -6.44 -10.94
N TYR A 16 7.09 -6.93 -10.49
CA TYR A 16 6.41 -6.42 -9.31
C TYR A 16 7.26 -6.59 -8.05
N HIS A 17 7.86 -7.77 -7.87
CA HIS A 17 8.77 -8.05 -6.75
C HIS A 17 10.00 -7.13 -6.78
N SER A 18 10.64 -6.97 -7.94
CA SER A 18 11.78 -6.06 -8.11
C SER A 18 11.41 -4.59 -7.82
N LEU A 19 10.19 -4.17 -8.17
CA LEU A 19 9.71 -2.82 -7.85
C LEU A 19 9.56 -2.60 -6.34
N ILE A 20 9.10 -3.61 -5.60
CA ILE A 20 9.01 -3.55 -4.13
C ILE A 20 10.41 -3.45 -3.50
N GLU A 21 11.38 -4.22 -3.98
CA GLU A 21 12.77 -4.12 -3.50
C GLU A 21 13.38 -2.75 -3.79
N LYS A 22 13.15 -2.20 -4.99
CA LYS A 22 13.58 -0.83 -5.34
C LYS A 22 12.90 0.22 -4.45
N LEU A 23 11.63 0.03 -4.10
CA LEU A 23 10.94 0.90 -3.15
C LEU A 23 11.59 0.81 -1.75
N ALA A 24 11.91 -0.39 -1.28
CA ALA A 24 12.62 -0.58 -0.02
C ALA A 24 13.97 0.17 0.00
N LEU A 25 14.75 0.08 -1.08
CA LEU A 25 16.00 0.82 -1.21
C LEU A 25 15.79 2.34 -1.12
N LYS A 26 14.78 2.88 -1.82
CA LYS A 26 14.45 4.31 -1.75
C LYS A 26 14.07 4.76 -0.34
N VAL A 27 13.25 3.97 0.35
CA VAL A 27 12.86 4.25 1.75
C VAL A 27 14.10 4.25 2.64
N HIS A 28 14.97 3.25 2.52
CA HIS A 28 16.22 3.18 3.30
C HIS A 28 17.13 4.39 3.05
N GLN A 29 17.34 4.74 1.78
CA GLN A 29 18.19 5.87 1.35
C GLN A 29 17.63 7.24 1.77
N SER A 30 16.33 7.35 2.02
CA SER A 30 15.74 8.60 2.52
C SER A 30 16.17 8.94 3.95
N HIS A 31 16.73 7.97 4.68
CA HIS A 31 17.04 8.06 6.11
C HIS A 31 15.84 8.43 7.01
N TRP A 32 14.61 8.38 6.48
CA TRP A 32 13.41 8.59 7.27
C TRP A 32 13.12 7.35 8.12
N ALA A 33 13.29 7.50 9.43
CA ALA A 33 13.11 6.39 10.37
C ALA A 33 11.62 6.19 10.72
N PHE A 34 11.21 4.93 10.84
CA PHE A 34 9.85 4.56 11.24
C PHE A 34 9.86 3.37 12.20
N ASP A 35 8.74 3.25 12.92
CA ASP A 35 8.56 2.31 14.01
C ASP A 35 7.61 1.18 13.60
N THR A 36 6.60 1.49 12.79
CA THR A 36 5.58 0.54 12.33
C THR A 36 5.28 0.74 10.85
N ILE A 37 4.93 -0.35 10.16
CA ILE A 37 4.39 -0.30 8.79
C ILE A 37 2.89 -0.53 8.86
N LEU A 38 2.12 0.39 8.27
CA LEU A 38 0.68 0.23 8.07
C LEU A 38 0.42 -0.01 6.58
N CYS A 39 -0.04 -1.21 6.23
CA CYS A 39 -0.42 -1.49 4.85
C CYS A 39 -1.94 -1.37 4.64
N LEU A 40 -2.31 -0.89 3.46
CA LEU A 40 -3.69 -0.78 3.03
C LEU A 40 -4.10 -2.05 2.30
N ALA A 41 -4.95 -2.85 2.94
CA ALA A 41 -5.50 -4.02 2.29
C ALA A 41 -6.57 -3.60 1.26
N ARG A 42 -6.64 -4.25 0.09
CA ARG A 42 -5.90 -5.49 -0.27
C ARG A 42 -4.57 -5.24 -1.01
N GLY A 43 -4.45 -4.15 -1.76
CA GLY A 43 -3.32 -3.89 -2.66
C GLY A 43 -1.97 -3.83 -1.95
N GLY A 44 -1.89 -3.01 -0.90
CA GLY A 44 -0.72 -2.83 -0.06
C GLY A 44 -0.23 -4.06 0.71
N MET A 45 -0.94 -5.19 0.71
CA MET A 45 -0.57 -6.38 1.50
C MET A 45 0.79 -6.95 1.11
N ARG A 46 1.06 -7.07 -0.20
CA ARG A 46 2.33 -7.60 -0.72
C ARG A 46 3.52 -6.68 -0.42
N PRO A 47 3.49 -5.38 -0.78
CA PRO A 47 4.58 -4.49 -0.43
C PRO A 47 4.73 -4.36 1.09
N GLY A 48 3.63 -4.32 1.85
CA GLY A 48 3.64 -4.28 3.31
C GLY A 48 4.37 -5.48 3.94
N ASP A 49 4.04 -6.71 3.53
CA ASP A 49 4.71 -7.92 4.04
C ASP A 49 6.21 -7.92 3.73
N VAL A 50 6.59 -7.63 2.48
CA VAL A 50 8.01 -7.61 2.07
C VAL A 50 8.80 -6.54 2.84
N LEU A 51 8.29 -5.31 2.92
CA LEU A 51 8.96 -4.23 3.65
C LEU A 51 9.07 -4.56 5.15
N SER A 52 8.05 -5.17 5.75
CA SER A 52 8.10 -5.56 7.17
C SER A 52 9.23 -6.53 7.49
N ARG A 53 9.51 -7.46 6.57
CA ARG A 53 10.61 -8.43 6.68
C ARG A 53 11.97 -7.77 6.49
N ILE A 54 12.11 -6.95 5.44
CA ILE A 54 13.37 -6.27 5.12
C ILE A 54 13.80 -5.35 6.26
N PHE A 55 12.87 -4.56 6.81
CA PHE A 55 13.17 -3.59 7.86
C PHE A 55 13.05 -4.13 9.28
N ALA A 56 12.62 -5.39 9.43
CA ALA A 56 12.32 -6.00 10.71
C ALA A 56 11.40 -5.13 11.60
N LYS A 57 10.30 -4.64 11.01
CA LYS A 57 9.32 -3.78 11.68
C LYS A 57 7.95 -4.47 11.81
N PRO A 58 7.17 -4.16 12.86
CA PRO A 58 5.80 -4.64 12.98
C PRO A 58 4.96 -4.23 11.77
N LEU A 59 4.10 -5.16 11.32
CA LEU A 59 3.12 -4.94 10.27
C LEU A 59 1.73 -4.79 10.88
N ALA A 60 1.05 -3.71 10.54
CA ALA A 60 -0.35 -3.50 10.80
C ALA A 60 -1.13 -3.36 9.49
N ILE A 61 -2.40 -3.75 9.51
CA ILE A 61 -3.24 -3.87 8.31
C ILE A 61 -4.54 -3.08 8.51
N MET A 62 -4.84 -2.19 7.59
CA MET A 62 -6.13 -1.50 7.51
C MET A 62 -6.83 -1.86 6.21
N SER A 63 -8.04 -2.40 6.29
CA SER A 63 -8.84 -2.68 5.10
C SER A 63 -9.44 -1.40 4.53
N THR A 64 -9.30 -1.22 3.22
CA THR A 64 -9.95 -0.14 2.49
C THR A 64 -10.70 -0.72 1.30
N SER A 65 -11.86 -0.15 0.99
CA SER A 65 -12.59 -0.47 -0.22
C SER A 65 -13.13 0.80 -0.85
N SER A 66 -12.86 0.99 -2.14
CA SER A 66 -13.57 1.99 -2.94
C SER A 66 -14.73 1.30 -3.64
N TYR A 67 -15.96 1.73 -3.34
CA TYR A 67 -17.09 1.31 -4.16
C TYR A 67 -16.99 2.01 -5.51
N ARG A 68 -16.94 1.26 -6.60
CA ARG A 68 -17.10 1.80 -7.95
C ARG A 68 -18.53 1.49 -8.40
N ALA A 69 -19.34 2.53 -8.57
CA ALA A 69 -20.65 2.39 -9.19
C ALA A 69 -20.51 2.41 -10.72
N GLU A 70 -21.51 1.88 -11.43
CA GLU A 70 -21.63 1.90 -12.90
C GLU A 70 -20.37 1.44 -13.67
N ALA A 71 -19.98 0.18 -13.51
CA ALA A 71 -18.90 -0.43 -14.29
C ALA A 71 -17.54 0.29 -14.22
N GLY A 72 -17.30 1.10 -13.19
CA GLY A 72 -16.01 1.74 -12.95
C GLY A 72 -15.90 3.20 -13.37
N THR A 73 -16.98 3.85 -13.82
CA THR A 73 -16.97 5.24 -14.29
C THR A 73 -17.15 6.27 -13.16
N VAL A 74 -17.79 5.89 -12.06
CA VAL A 74 -17.96 6.77 -10.89
C VAL A 74 -17.07 6.29 -9.75
N GLN A 75 -16.08 7.12 -9.41
CA GLN A 75 -15.26 6.93 -8.22
C GLN A 75 -16.15 7.17 -6.98
N GLY A 76 -16.63 6.10 -6.35
CA GLY A 76 -17.52 6.18 -5.20
C GLY A 76 -16.76 6.45 -3.90
N HIS A 77 -17.52 6.45 -2.79
CA HIS A 77 -17.01 6.71 -1.45
C HIS A 77 -15.95 5.66 -1.07
N LEU A 78 -14.87 6.13 -0.45
CA LEU A 78 -13.85 5.26 0.12
C LEU A 78 -14.31 4.83 1.50
N ASP A 79 -14.59 3.54 1.67
CA ASP A 79 -14.84 2.95 2.97
C ASP A 79 -13.50 2.52 3.58
N ILE A 80 -13.20 3.11 4.74
CA ILE A 80 -12.02 2.79 5.54
C ILE A 80 -12.49 1.98 6.75
N ALA A 81 -11.84 0.86 7.01
CA ALA A 81 -12.14 0.05 8.18
C ALA A 81 -11.95 0.85 9.47
N HIS A 82 -12.90 0.71 10.39
CA HIS A 82 -12.84 1.35 11.71
C HIS A 82 -11.69 0.85 12.59
N TYR A 83 -11.17 -0.34 12.30
CA TYR A 83 -10.14 -1.00 13.11
C TYR A 83 -8.92 -1.34 12.29
N ILE A 84 -7.77 -1.21 12.94
CA ILE A 84 -6.49 -1.63 12.40
C ILE A 84 -6.10 -2.95 13.04
N THR A 85 -5.77 -3.94 12.21
CA THR A 85 -5.28 -5.24 12.70
C THR A 85 -3.81 -5.14 13.01
N THR A 86 -3.42 -5.45 14.25
CA THR A 86 -2.03 -5.49 14.71
C THR A 86 -1.84 -6.68 15.66
N PRO A 87 -0.69 -7.36 15.63
CA PRO A 87 -0.40 -8.46 16.54
C PRO A 87 -0.22 -8.03 18.00
N LYS A 88 0.06 -6.74 18.27
CA LYS A 88 0.27 -6.22 19.64
C LYS A 88 -0.23 -4.79 19.78
N GLY A 89 -1.16 -4.58 20.71
CA GLY A 89 -1.57 -3.25 21.18
C GLY A 89 -2.04 -2.32 20.07
N GLU A 90 -1.86 -1.01 20.29
CA GLU A 90 -2.16 0.04 19.33
C GLU A 90 -0.91 0.39 18.51
N ILE A 91 -1.12 0.97 17.32
CA ILE A 91 -0.01 1.54 16.54
C ILE A 91 0.52 2.77 17.27
N ALA A 92 1.83 2.86 17.39
CA ALA A 92 2.51 4.02 17.97
C ALA A 92 3.78 4.37 17.18
N GLY A 93 4.25 5.61 17.37
CA GLY A 93 5.45 6.14 16.74
C GLY A 93 5.22 6.58 15.29
N ARG A 94 6.30 6.64 14.52
CA ARG A 94 6.26 6.99 13.10
C ARG A 94 5.79 5.81 12.26
N VAL A 95 4.75 6.03 11.46
CA VAL A 95 4.10 4.99 10.65
C VAL A 95 4.48 5.17 9.19
N LEU A 96 5.04 4.13 8.58
CA LEU A 96 5.20 4.05 7.13
C LEU A 96 3.91 3.48 6.53
N LEU A 97 3.11 4.34 5.89
CA LEU A 97 1.91 3.96 5.16
C LEU A 97 2.28 3.36 3.80
N VAL A 98 1.73 2.19 3.47
CA VAL A 98 2.10 1.42 2.27
C VAL A 98 0.86 0.99 1.49
N ASP A 99 0.88 1.25 0.18
CA ASP A 99 -0.10 0.77 -0.80
C ASP A 99 0.60 0.30 -2.07
N ASP A 100 -0.06 -0.48 -2.92
CA ASP A 100 0.53 -0.98 -4.16
C ASP A 100 0.53 0.04 -5.31
N LEU A 101 -0.50 0.87 -5.41
CA LEU A 101 -0.63 1.89 -6.43
C LEU A 101 -1.27 3.16 -5.88
N ALA A 102 -0.52 4.26 -5.94
CA ALA A 102 -1.06 5.59 -5.74
C ALA A 102 -1.45 6.20 -7.10
N ASP A 103 -2.74 6.14 -7.43
CA ASP A 103 -3.30 6.80 -8.61
C ASP A 103 -3.57 8.28 -8.30
N THR A 104 -4.83 8.66 -8.05
CA THR A 104 -5.23 10.00 -7.61
C THR A 104 -4.76 10.37 -6.20
N GLY A 105 -4.22 9.41 -5.43
CA GLY A 105 -3.79 9.59 -4.04
C GLY A 105 -4.95 9.83 -3.05
N HIS A 106 -6.20 9.59 -3.43
CA HIS A 106 -7.36 9.78 -2.54
C HIS A 106 -7.32 8.84 -1.33
N THR A 107 -6.97 7.56 -1.53
CA THR A 107 -6.86 6.58 -0.45
C THR A 107 -5.84 7.02 0.60
N LEU A 108 -4.64 7.39 0.17
CA LEU A 108 -3.57 7.84 1.07
C LEU A 108 -3.98 9.09 1.87
N ARG A 109 -4.67 10.04 1.23
CA ARG A 109 -5.16 11.26 1.89
C ARG A 109 -6.31 11.06 2.86
N ALA A 110 -7.08 9.99 2.71
CA ALA A 110 -8.19 9.71 3.60
C ALA A 110 -7.75 8.95 4.87
N VAL A 111 -6.56 8.34 4.85
CA VAL A 111 -5.97 7.60 5.97
C VAL A 111 -5.10 8.50 6.87
N VAL A 112 -4.54 9.58 6.32
CA VAL A 112 -3.68 10.57 7.01
C VAL A 112 -4.50 11.76 7.47
#